data_AF-A0A847RCV6-F1
#
_entry.id   AF-A0A847RCV6-F1
#
_cell.length_a   1.000
_cell.length_b   1.000
_cell.length_c   1.000
_cell.angle_alpha   90.00
_cell.angle_beta   90.00
_cell.angle_gamma   90.00
#
_symmetry.space_group_name_H-M   'P 1'
#
loop_
_entity.id
_entity.type
_entity.pdbx_description
1 polymer ?
#
loop_
_entity_poly.entity_id
_entity_poly.type
_entity_poly.pdbx_seq_one_letter_code
_entity_poly.pdbx_strand_id
1 'polypeptide(L)'
;MATLVFRLKYVPDEEADDIRQLLTDHDIAFYETTAGRWQVSMVGLWVKDKEQATQALALIREDQMARAQTMRPITLGQWVLGYLQHARQNPAEAFFTLVAVLLILGISIIPFTLWL
;
A
#
# COMPACT_ATOMS: atom_id res chain seq x y z
N MET A 1 -8.21 27.00 -1.20
CA MET A 1 -8.72 25.62 -1.12
C MET A 1 -7.56 24.77 -0.68
N ALA A 2 -7.76 23.89 0.30
CA ALA A 2 -6.69 23.03 0.76
C ALA A 2 -6.35 21.98 -0.30
N THR A 3 -5.07 21.67 -0.41
CA THR A 3 -4.49 20.75 -1.38
C THR A 3 -4.00 19.51 -0.65
N LEU A 4 -4.38 18.33 -1.14
CA LEU A 4 -3.82 17.08 -0.66
C LEU A 4 -2.35 17.00 -1.11
N VAL A 5 -1.42 16.89 -0.16
CA VAL A 5 0.01 16.79 -0.46
C VAL A 5 0.55 15.37 -0.28
N PHE A 6 -0.10 14.56 0.56
CA PHE A 6 0.31 13.17 0.80
C PHE A 6 -0.88 12.27 1.13
N ARG A 7 -0.92 11.05 0.59
CA ARG A 7 -1.95 10.05 0.89
C ARG A 7 -1.43 9.10 1.95
N LEU A 8 -2.20 8.88 3.00
CA LEU A 8 -1.81 7.99 4.10
C LEU A 8 -2.36 6.56 3.94
N LYS A 9 -3.11 6.29 2.86
CA LYS A 9 -3.68 4.96 2.61
C LYS A 9 -2.59 4.00 2.16
N TYR A 10 -2.42 2.89 2.89
CA TYR A 10 -1.39 1.86 2.65
C TYR A 10 0.06 2.35 2.84
N VAL A 11 0.24 3.45 3.57
CA VAL A 11 1.57 3.93 3.97
C VAL A 11 1.88 3.38 5.38
N PRO A 12 3.07 2.81 5.63
CA PRO A 12 3.49 2.43 6.98
C PRO A 12 3.47 3.61 7.94
N ASP A 13 3.15 3.38 9.21
CA ASP A 13 3.06 4.46 10.21
C ASP A 13 4.38 5.25 10.34
N GLU A 14 5.52 4.55 10.27
CA GLU A 14 6.85 5.17 10.29
C GLU A 14 7.04 6.17 9.13
N GLU A 15 6.65 5.79 7.91
CA GLU A 15 6.75 6.69 6.76
C GLU A 15 5.76 7.86 6.86
N ALA A 16 4.56 7.62 7.38
CA ALA A 16 3.62 8.69 7.65
C ALA A 16 4.17 9.71 8.66
N ASP A 17 4.83 9.25 9.72
CA ASP A 17 5.49 10.10 10.72
C ASP A 17 6.66 10.89 10.12
N ASP A 18 7.49 10.25 9.29
CA ASP A 18 8.57 10.92 8.57
C ASP A 18 8.04 12.10 7.73
N ILE A 19 6.93 11.91 7.00
CA ILE A 19 6.33 12.98 6.20
C ILE A 19 5.72 14.08 7.08
N ARG A 20 5.11 13.74 8.23
CA ARG A 20 4.63 14.75 9.20
C ARG A 20 5.79 15.59 9.73
N GLN A 21 6.91 14.94 10.05
CA GLN A 21 8.11 15.61 10.53
C GLN A 21 8.72 16.50 9.43
N LEU A 22 8.83 15.99 8.19
CA LEU A 22 9.30 16.77 7.04
C LEU A 22 8.49 18.06 6.84
N LEU A 23 7.17 18.00 6.95
CA LEU A 23 6.33 19.21 6.85
C LEU A 23 6.55 20.16 8.04
N THR A 24 6.72 19.62 9.23
CA THR A 24 6.94 20.39 10.46
C THR A 24 8.29 21.11 10.43
N ASP A 25 9.36 20.42 10.02
CA ASP A 25 10.72 20.96 9.95
C ASP A 25 10.85 22.12 8.95
N HIS A 26 9.96 22.18 7.96
CA HIS A 26 9.89 23.24 6.95
C HIS A 26 8.82 24.31 7.25
N ASP A 27 8.24 24.33 8.45
CA ASP A 27 7.18 25.27 8.89
C ASP A 27 5.94 25.25 7.97
N ILE A 28 5.59 24.07 7.44
CA ILE A 28 4.42 23.91 6.56
C ILE A 28 3.23 23.50 7.41
N ALA A 29 2.22 24.36 7.47
CA ALA A 29 0.99 24.07 8.23
C ALA A 29 0.12 23.04 7.48
N PHE A 30 -0.07 21.88 8.09
CA PHE A 30 -0.90 20.80 7.54
C PHE A 30 -1.99 20.35 8.50
N TYR A 31 -3.00 19.67 7.96
CA TYR A 31 -3.98 18.93 8.74
C TYR A 31 -4.18 17.54 8.15
N GLU A 32 -4.54 16.59 9.01
CA GLU A 32 -4.71 15.19 8.65
C GLU A 32 -6.19 14.80 8.63
N THR A 33 -6.58 14.00 7.65
CA THR A 33 -7.88 13.34 7.60
C THR A 33 -7.72 11.86 7.93
N THR A 34 -8.41 11.36 8.96
CA THR A 34 -8.35 9.95 9.36
C THR A 34 -9.38 9.09 8.59
N ALA A 35 -9.07 7.79 8.45
CA ALA A 35 -10.06 6.81 7.98
C ALA A 35 -11.19 6.68 9.01
N GLY A 36 -12.43 6.93 8.61
CA GLY A 36 -13.58 6.52 9.41
C GLY A 36 -13.66 5.00 9.55
N ARG A 37 -14.57 4.49 10.39
CA ARG A 37 -14.73 3.05 10.68
C ARG A 37 -14.89 2.14 9.44
N TRP A 38 -15.27 2.72 8.29
CA TRP A 38 -15.47 2.03 7.02
C TRP A 38 -14.29 2.14 6.04
N GLN A 39 -13.22 2.87 6.38
CA GLN A 39 -12.04 3.10 5.52
C GLN A 39 -12.31 3.64 4.09
N VAL A 40 -13.49 4.23 3.86
CA VAL A 40 -13.89 4.80 2.56
C VAL A 40 -13.39 6.24 2.36
N SER A 41 -13.00 6.94 3.43
CA SER A 41 -12.57 8.35 3.35
C SER A 41 -11.18 8.52 2.73
N MET A 42 -10.96 9.69 2.11
CA MET A 42 -9.66 10.09 1.57
C MET A 42 -8.76 10.52 2.72
N VAL A 43 -7.95 9.58 3.21
CA VAL A 43 -6.99 9.77 4.31
C VAL A 43 -5.70 10.37 3.79
N GLY A 44 -5.28 11.49 4.36
CA GLY A 44 -4.09 12.18 3.89
C GLY A 44 -3.73 13.44 4.67
N LEU A 45 -2.59 14.00 4.29
CA LEU A 45 -2.09 15.28 4.76
C LEU A 45 -2.48 16.37 3.75
N TRP A 46 -3.05 17.45 4.27
CA TRP A 46 -3.59 18.55 3.48
C TRP A 46 -2.96 19.87 3.91
N VAL A 47 -2.57 20.68 2.93
CA VAL A 47 -2.00 22.01 3.16
C VAL A 47 -2.95 23.06 2.63
N LYS A 48 -3.28 24.06 3.47
CA LYS A 48 -4.28 25.08 3.14
C LYS A 48 -3.76 26.12 2.16
N ASP A 49 -2.52 26.54 2.36
CA ASP A 49 -1.85 27.55 1.55
C ASP A 49 -1.31 26.93 0.24
N LYS A 50 -1.43 27.65 -0.88
CA LYS A 50 -1.06 27.10 -2.20
C LYS A 50 0.45 27.10 -2.42
N GLU A 51 1.16 28.11 -1.92
CA GLU A 51 2.61 28.19 -2.06
C GLU A 51 3.26 27.11 -1.19
N GLN A 52 2.82 27.00 0.07
CA GLN A 52 3.26 25.92 0.96
C GLN A 52 2.90 24.54 0.41
N ALA A 53 1.72 24.36 -0.20
CA ALA A 53 1.37 23.08 -0.83
C ALA A 53 2.31 22.72 -1.99
N THR A 54 2.73 23.71 -2.77
CA THR A 54 3.69 23.49 -3.87
C THR A 54 5.06 23.11 -3.32
N GLN A 55 5.51 23.78 -2.26
CA GLN A 55 6.74 23.45 -1.55
C GLN A 55 6.69 22.04 -0.94
N ALA A 56 5.60 21.70 -0.24
CA ALA A 56 5.38 20.37 0.35
C ALA A 56 5.47 19.26 -0.70
N LEU A 57 4.79 19.43 -1.84
CA LEU A 57 4.83 18.45 -2.94
C LEU A 57 6.23 18.26 -3.51
N ALA A 58 7.06 19.31 -3.55
CA ALA A 58 8.45 19.21 -4.00
C ALA A 58 9.30 18.43 -2.98
N LEU A 59 9.21 18.77 -1.70
CA LEU A 59 9.94 18.09 -0.62
C LEU A 59 9.57 16.61 -0.51
N ILE A 60 8.28 16.31 -0.51
CA ILE A 60 7.77 14.93 -0.46
C ILE A 60 8.26 14.14 -1.68
N ARG A 61 8.26 14.75 -2.88
CA ARG A 61 8.75 14.07 -4.08
C ARG A 61 10.23 13.70 -3.95
N GLU A 62 11.05 14.60 -3.41
CA GLU A 62 12.48 14.36 -3.20
C GLU A 62 12.71 13.22 -2.20
N ASP A 63 12.02 13.25 -1.05
CA ASP A 63 12.06 12.17 -0.06
C ASP A 63 11.66 10.82 -0.67
N GLN A 64 10.55 10.78 -1.41
CA GLN A 64 10.04 9.56 -2.03
C GLN A 64 10.98 9.01 -3.12
N MET A 65 11.65 9.90 -3.88
CA MET A 65 12.66 9.49 -4.85
C MET A 65 13.88 8.87 -4.15
N ALA A 66 14.33 9.42 -3.02
CA ALA A 66 15.42 8.85 -2.24
C ALA A 66 15.06 7.47 -1.67
N ARG A 67 13.82 7.30 -1.17
CA ARG A 67 13.31 6.00 -0.70
C ARG A 67 13.25 4.96 -1.81
N ALA A 68 12.75 5.35 -2.98
CA ALA A 68 12.65 4.46 -4.15
C ALA A 68 14.02 3.93 -4.61
N GLN A 69 15.10 4.72 -4.47
CA GLN A 69 16.45 4.27 -4.81
C GLN A 69 16.99 3.21 -3.84
N THR A 70 16.52 3.24 -2.59
CA THR A 70 16.95 2.29 -1.55
C THR A 70 16.09 1.02 -1.55
N MET A 71 14.87 1.08 -2.08
CA MET A 71 13.99 -0.07 -2.23
C MET A 71 14.58 -1.08 -3.21
N ARG A 72 15.01 -2.22 -2.67
CA ARG A 72 15.38 -3.37 -3.49
C ARG A 72 14.11 -4.03 -4.01
N PRO A 73 14.02 -4.33 -5.32
CA PRO A 73 12.88 -5.08 -5.84
C PRO A 73 12.82 -6.44 -5.15
N ILE A 74 11.62 -6.85 -4.76
CA ILE A 74 11.38 -8.17 -4.18
C ILE A 74 11.70 -9.20 -5.27
N THR A 75 12.65 -10.09 -4.97
CA THR A 75 12.98 -11.20 -5.87
C THR A 75 11.88 -12.25 -5.85
N LEU A 76 11.74 -13.03 -6.92
CA LEU A 76 10.80 -14.15 -6.98
C LEU A 76 10.96 -15.11 -5.80
N GLY A 77 12.21 -15.40 -5.39
CA GLY A 77 12.49 -16.24 -4.23
C GLY A 77 11.97 -15.66 -2.91
N GLN A 78 12.14 -14.36 -2.69
CA GLN A 78 11.61 -13.67 -1.50
C GLN A 78 10.08 -13.65 -1.50
N TRP A 79 9.46 -13.46 -2.67
CA TRP A 79 8.01 -13.52 -2.80
C TRP A 79 7.45 -14.91 -2.46
N VAL A 80 8.06 -15.98 -3.01
CA VAL A 80 7.68 -17.36 -2.72
C VAL A 80 7.85 -17.69 -1.23
N LEU A 81 8.97 -17.29 -0.62
CA LEU A 81 9.21 -17.48 0.81
C LEU A 81 8.17 -16.74 1.67
N GLY A 82 7.83 -15.50 1.31
CA GLY A 82 6.79 -14.74 1.99
C GLY A 82 5.42 -15.42 1.91
N TYR A 83 5.05 -15.93 0.74
CA TYR A 83 3.80 -16.70 0.57
C TYR A 83 3.81 -18.00 1.39
N LEU A 84 4.90 -18.76 1.37
CA LEU A 84 5.08 -19.97 2.17
C LEU A 84 4.96 -19.68 3.67
N GLN A 85 5.56 -18.58 4.13
CA GLN A 85 5.49 -18.14 5.52
C GLN A 85 4.05 -17.77 5.90
N HIS A 86 3.36 -17.02 5.04
CA HIS A 86 1.96 -16.65 5.25
C HIS A 86 1.05 -17.89 5.28
N ALA A 87 1.22 -18.83 4.34
CA ALA A 87 0.47 -20.08 4.30
C ALA A 87 0.71 -20.96 5.54
N ARG A 88 1.92 -20.94 6.11
CA ARG A 88 2.23 -21.62 7.37
C ARG A 88 1.59 -20.95 8.59
N GLN A 89 1.51 -19.62 8.61
CA GLN A 89 0.86 -18.87 9.68
C GLN A 89 -0.67 -19.00 9.64
N ASN A 90 -1.25 -19.14 8.44
CA ASN A 90 -2.69 -19.24 8.21
C ASN A 90 -3.07 -20.54 7.45
N PRO A 91 -2.93 -21.72 8.09
CA PRO A 91 -3.10 -23.01 7.40
C PRO A 91 -4.53 -23.26 6.90
N ALA A 92 -5.55 -22.76 7.61
CA ALA A 92 -6.95 -22.90 7.21
C ALA A 92 -7.25 -22.11 5.93
N GLU A 93 -6.82 -20.84 5.86
CA GLU A 93 -6.96 -20.01 4.67
C GLU A 93 -6.26 -20.65 3.47
N ALA A 94 -4.99 -21.06 3.64
CA ALA A 94 -4.22 -21.73 2.60
C ALA A 94 -4.93 -22.98 2.05
N PHE A 95 -5.51 -23.81 2.93
CA PHE A 95 -6.26 -24.99 2.53
C PHE A 95 -7.51 -24.64 1.71
N PHE A 96 -8.34 -23.69 2.17
CA PHE A 96 -9.54 -23.29 1.44
C PHE A 96 -9.21 -22.64 0.08
N THR A 97 -8.17 -21.81 0.02
CA THR A 97 -7.68 -21.24 -1.24
C THR A 97 -7.26 -22.34 -2.22
N LEU A 98 -6.51 -23.35 -1.75
CA LEU A 98 -6.07 -24.46 -2.58
C LEU A 98 -7.25 -25.30 -3.09
N VAL A 99 -8.23 -25.60 -2.23
CA VAL A 99 -9.46 -26.30 -2.63
C VAL A 99 -10.24 -25.49 -3.67
N ALA A 100 -10.38 -24.18 -3.49
CA ALA A 100 -11.08 -23.32 -4.44
C ALA A 100 -10.37 -23.31 -5.82
N VAL A 101 -9.03 -23.20 -5.84
CA VAL A 101 -8.24 -23.26 -7.07
C VAL A 101 -8.43 -24.60 -7.77
N LEU A 102 -8.32 -25.72 -7.03
CA LEU A 102 -8.52 -27.06 -7.59
C LEU A 102 -9.94 -27.26 -8.12
N LEU A 103 -10.95 -26.71 -7.45
CA LEU A 103 -12.33 -26.78 -7.89
C LEU A 103 -12.53 -26.00 -9.20
N ILE A 104 -12.00 -24.77 -9.29
CA ILE A 104 -12.07 -23.95 -10.51
C ILE A 104 -11.35 -24.65 -11.66
N LEU A 105 -10.13 -25.14 -11.42
CA LEU A 105 -9.36 -25.87 -12.42
C LEU A 105 -10.07 -27.16 -12.83
N GLY A 106 -10.63 -27.90 -11.87
CA GLY A 106 -11.42 -29.09 -12.12
C GLY A 106 -12.60 -28.78 -13.03
N ILE A 107 -13.48 -27.87 -12.65
CA ILE A 107 -14.63 -27.46 -13.46
C ILE A 107 -14.21 -26.97 -14.85
N SER A 108 -13.07 -26.25 -14.94
CA SER A 108 -12.57 -25.73 -16.21
C SER A 108 -11.97 -26.81 -17.12
N ILE A 109 -11.34 -27.85 -16.58
CA ILE A 109 -10.58 -28.86 -17.36
C ILE A 109 -11.43 -30.11 -17.61
N ILE A 110 -12.25 -30.53 -16.65
CA ILE A 110 -13.14 -31.69 -16.71
C ILE A 110 -13.93 -31.79 -18.04
N PRO A 111 -14.58 -30.73 -18.56
CA PRO A 111 -15.34 -30.85 -19.81
C PRO A 111 -14.47 -31.15 -21.03
N PHE A 112 -13.20 -30.74 -21.02
CA PHE A 112 -12.26 -31.02 -22.13
C PHE A 112 -11.66 -32.42 -22.04
N THR A 113 -11.48 -32.94 -20.82
CA THR A 113 -10.97 -34.32 -20.62
C THR A 113 -12.04 -35.39 -20.77
N LEU A 114 -13.31 -35.06 -20.49
CA LEU A 114 -14.44 -35.99 -20.67
C LEU A 114 -14.86 -36.17 -22.13
N TRP A 115 -14.35 -35.33 -23.05
CA TRP A 115 -14.73 -35.32 -24.45
C TRP A 115 -13.67 -35.92 -25.39
N LEU A 116 -12.57 -36.45 -24.83
CA LEU A 116 -11.55 -37.24 -25.52
C LEU A 116 -11.77 -38.74 -25.24
#